data_AF-A0A172XWN5-F1
#
_entry.id   AF-A0A172XWN5-F1
#
_cell.length_a   1.000
_cell.length_b   1.000
_cell.length_c   1.000
_cell.angle_alpha   90.00
_cell.angle_beta   90.00
_cell.angle_gamma   90.00
#
_symmetry.space_group_name_H-M   'P 1'
#
loop_
_entity.id
_entity.type
_entity.pdbx_description
1 polymer ?
#
loop_
_entity_poly.entity_id
_entity_poly.type
_entity_poly.pdbx_seq_one_letter_code
_entity_poly.pdbx_strand_id
1 'polypeptide(L)' 'MENTIDLKKRIHEFIDHADERILRIINAIITTEENTDEELTPEHKIILDKRIENHKENPTSGKSWDDVKNSLKNKYEL' A
#
# COMPACT_ATOMS: atom_id res chain seq x y z
N MET A 1 29.56 -1.34 -20.23
CA MET A 1 28.48 -1.44 -19.24
C MET A 1 28.94 -0.63 -18.04
N GLU A 2 28.17 0.39 -17.62
CA GLU A 2 28.46 1.08 -16.36
C GLU A 2 28.48 0.04 -15.23
N ASN A 3 29.56 0.00 -14.46
CA ASN A 3 29.64 -0.84 -13.27
C ASN A 3 28.79 -0.19 -12.17
N THR A 4 28.18 -0.99 -11.29
CA THR A 4 27.48 -0.54 -10.08
C THR A 4 28.23 0.54 -9.29
N ILE A 5 29.58 0.51 -9.27
CA ILE A 5 30.42 1.52 -8.64
C ILE A 5 30.26 2.90 -9.31
N ASP A 6 30.31 2.93 -10.64
CA ASP A 6 30.18 4.17 -11.42
C ASP A 6 28.77 4.76 -11.27
N LEU A 7 27.76 3.88 -11.25
CA LEU A 7 26.37 4.27 -11.03
C LEU A 7 26.17 4.91 -9.64
N LYS A 8 26.70 4.29 -8.58
CA LYS A 8 26.63 4.84 -7.21
C LYS A 8 27.29 6.20 -7.13
N LYS A 9 28.47 6.35 -7.72
CA LYS A 9 29.21 7.61 -7.72
C LYS A 9 28.42 8.72 -8.40
N ARG A 10 27.86 8.46 -9.58
CA ARG A 10 27.05 9.43 -10.32
C ARG A 10 25.80 9.88 -9.54
N ILE A 11 25.14 8.95 -8.85
CA ILE A 11 23.96 9.26 -8.04
C ILE A 11 24.34 10.15 -6.84
N HIS A 12 25.44 9.85 -6.15
CA HIS A 12 25.92 10.68 -5.04
C HIS A 12 26.26 12.11 -5.50
N GLU A 13 27.03 12.24 -6.59
CA GLU A 13 27.40 13.54 -7.16
C GLU A 13 26.17 14.39 -7.54
N PHE A 14 25.11 13.73 -8.03
CA PHE A 14 23.85 14.39 -8.36
C PHE A 14 23.07 14.84 -7.12
N ILE A 15 22.96 13.98 -6.10
CA ILE A 15 22.24 14.28 -4.85
C ILE A 15 22.86 15.47 -4.12
N ASP A 16 24.20 15.58 -4.11
CA ASP A 16 24.93 16.66 -3.43
C ASP A 16 24.56 18.07 -3.94
N HIS A 17 24.04 18.18 -5.16
CA HIS A 17 23.68 19.44 -5.80
C HIS A 17 22.17 19.54 -6.10
N ALA A 18 21.39 18.54 -5.73
CA ALA A 18 19.96 18.48 -6.03
C ALA A 18 19.16 19.47 -5.18
N ASP A 19 18.13 20.07 -5.77
CA ASP A 19 17.18 20.89 -5.03
C ASP A 19 16.23 20.04 -4.17
N GLU A 20 15.54 20.70 -3.24
CA GLU A 20 14.62 20.04 -2.31
C GLU A 20 13.52 19.24 -3.03
N ARG A 21 13.02 19.75 -4.17
CA ARG A 21 11.96 19.07 -4.94
C ARG A 21 12.46 17.72 -5.44
N ILE A 22 13.67 17.67 -6.01
CA ILE A 22 14.28 16.43 -6.49
C ILE A 22 14.60 15.49 -5.34
N LEU A 23 15.13 16.00 -4.22
CA LEU A 23 15.39 15.17 -3.03
C LEU A 23 14.11 14.52 -2.48
N ARG A 24 12.98 15.25 -2.46
CA ARG A 24 11.69 14.69 -2.05
C ARG A 24 11.21 13.56 -2.97
N ILE A 25 11.44 13.69 -4.28
CA ILE A 25 11.10 12.65 -5.25
C ILE A 25 11.97 11.40 -5.03
N ILE A 26 13.28 11.58 -4.89
CA ILE A 26 14.22 10.48 -4.61
C ILE A 26 13.84 9.77 -3.31
N ASN A 27 13.54 10.54 -2.25
CA ASN A 27 13.10 9.98 -0.97
C ASN A 27 11.81 9.16 -1.12
N ALA A 28 10.81 9.65 -1.87
CA ALA A 28 9.58 8.92 -2.10
C ALA A 28 9.81 7.58 -2.83
N ILE A 29 10.75 7.54 -3.79
CA ILE A 29 11.14 6.31 -4.49
C ILE A 29 11.79 5.34 -3.49
N ILE A 30 12.77 5.81 -2.71
CA ILE A 30 13.46 4.98 -1.68
C ILE A 30 12.44 4.41 -0.70
N THR A 31 11.56 5.25 -0.15
CA THR A 31 10.52 4.83 0.80
C THR A 31 9.56 3.80 0.19
N THR A 32 9.26 3.90 -1.12
CA THR A 32 8.39 2.92 -1.78
C THR A 32 9.08 1.56 -1.93
N GLU A 33 10.37 1.55 -2.28
CA GLU A 33 11.16 0.33 -2.43
C GLU A 33 11.51 -0.31 -1.07
N GLU A 34 11.76 0.49 -0.04
CA GLU A 34 12.01 0.02 1.33
C GLU A 34 10.75 -0.55 1.98
N ASN A 35 9.57 -0.01 1.68
CA ASN A 35 8.29 -0.51 2.18
C ASN A 35 7.70 -1.65 1.33
N THR A 36 8.52 -2.36 0.56
CA THR A 36 8.08 -3.56 -0.19
C THR A 36 7.59 -4.70 0.71
N ASP A 37 7.88 -4.62 2.02
CA ASP A 37 7.40 -5.58 3.03
C ASP A 37 5.88 -5.52 3.30
N GLU A 38 5.17 -4.51 2.79
CA GLU A 38 3.70 -4.37 2.98
C GLU A 38 2.89 -4.78 1.74
N GLU A 39 3.45 -5.57 0.82
CA GLU A 39 2.66 -6.08 -0.29
C GLU A 39 1.73 -7.23 0.15
N LEU A 40 0.43 -7.07 -0.06
CA LEU A 40 -0.54 -8.14 0.19
C LEU A 40 -0.15 -9.39 -0.59
N THR A 41 -0.21 -10.55 0.07
CA THR A 41 0.00 -11.83 -0.63
C THR A 41 -1.01 -11.98 -1.77
N PRO A 42 -0.66 -12.74 -2.83
CA PRO A 42 -1.58 -13.00 -3.95
C PRO A 42 -2.95 -13.52 -3.50
N GLU A 43 -2.99 -14.35 -2.46
CA GLU A 43 -4.22 -14.90 -1.90
C GLU A 43 -5.10 -13.80 -1.30
N HIS A 44 -4.51 -12.86 -0.55
CA HIS A 44 -5.24 -11.73 0.01
C HIS A 44 -5.74 -10.78 -1.08
N LYS A 45 -4.97 -10.55 -2.14
CA LYS A 45 -5.41 -9.76 -3.31
C LYS A 45 -6.65 -10.39 -3.96
N ILE A 46 -6.64 -11.70 -4.20
CA ILE A 46 -7.79 -12.43 -4.76
C ILE A 46 -9.04 -12.30 -3.88
N ILE A 47 -8.88 -12.37 -2.55
CA ILE A 47 -10.01 -12.20 -1.61
C ILE A 47 -10.59 -10.79 -1.72
N LEU A 48 -9.75 -9.76 -1.82
CA LEU A 48 -10.20 -8.38 -1.96
C LEU A 48 -10.89 -8.15 -3.30
N ASP A 49 -10.36 -8.68 -4.39
CA ASP A 49 -10.98 -8.56 -5.72
C ASP A 49 -12.39 -9.15 -5.73
N LYS A 50 -12.56 -10.35 -5.16
CA LYS A 50 -13.88 -10.98 -4.99
C LYS A 50 -14.83 -10.14 -4.13
N ARG A 51 -14.33 -9.51 -3.05
CA ARG A 51 -15.16 -8.64 -2.21
C ARG A 51 -15.62 -7.39 -2.96
N ILE A 52 -14.74 -6.81 -3.76
CA ILE A 52 -15.05 -5.65 -4.62
C ILE A 52 -16.10 -6.03 -5.66
N GLU A 53 -15.93 -7.16 -6.33
CA GLU A 53 -16.90 -7.70 -7.30
C GLU A 53 -18.28 -7.92 -6.65
N ASN A 54 -18.32 -8.64 -5.52
CA ASN A 54 -19.56 -8.88 -4.78
C ASN A 54 -20.26 -7.58 -4.36
N HIS A 55 -19.50 -6.55 -3.97
CA HIS A 55 -20.08 -5.25 -3.61
C HIS A 55 -20.64 -4.51 -4.82
N LYS A 56 -19.96 -4.57 -5.97
CA LYS A 56 -20.46 -3.98 -7.23
C LYS A 56 -21.78 -4.62 -7.67
N GLU A 57 -21.88 -5.94 -7.54
CA GLU A 57 -23.10 -6.69 -7.87
C GLU A 57 -24.21 -6.49 -6.83
N ASN A 58 -23.84 -6.35 -5.56
CA ASN A 58 -24.77 -6.30 -4.43
C ASN A 58 -24.46 -5.10 -3.51
N PRO A 59 -24.64 -3.86 -3.97
CA PRO A 59 -24.18 -2.65 -3.24
C PRO A 59 -24.83 -2.48 -1.86
N THR A 60 -26.04 -3.00 -1.68
CA THR A 60 -26.81 -2.94 -0.42
C THR A 60 -26.69 -4.20 0.44
N SER A 61 -25.89 -5.19 0.04
CA SER A 61 -25.71 -6.43 0.82
C SER A 61 -24.82 -6.24 2.06
N GLY A 62 -24.07 -5.13 2.10
CA GLY A 62 -23.28 -4.73 3.27
C GLY A 62 -24.18 -4.33 4.44
N LYS A 63 -23.62 -4.40 5.64
CA LYS A 63 -24.26 -3.89 6.87
C LYS A 63 -23.48 -2.70 7.39
N SER A 64 -24.16 -1.78 8.04
CA SER A 64 -23.47 -0.72 8.77
C SER A 64 -22.65 -1.33 9.92
N TRP A 65 -21.61 -0.62 10.34
CA TRP A 65 -20.81 -1.06 11.48
C TRP A 65 -21.64 -1.17 12.76
N ASP A 66 -22.59 -0.26 12.97
CA ASP A 66 -23.48 -0.28 14.12
C ASP A 66 -24.39 -1.50 14.10
N ASP A 67 -24.94 -1.89 12.94
CA ASP A 67 -25.73 -3.12 12.81
C ASP A 67 -24.91 -4.36 13.14
N VAL A 68 -23.66 -4.43 12.65
CA VAL A 68 -22.74 -5.54 12.94
C VAL A 68 -22.44 -5.58 14.43
N LYS A 69 -22.05 -4.45 15.02
CA LYS A 69 -21.71 -4.34 16.44
C LYS A 69 -22.88 -4.72 17.33
N ASN A 70 -24.08 -4.21 17.05
CA ASN A 70 -25.29 -4.54 17.80
C ASN A 70 -25.66 -6.02 17.64
N SER A 71 -25.52 -6.58 16.43
CA SER A 71 -25.78 -8.02 16.23
C SER A 71 -24.82 -8.90 17.02
N LEU A 72 -23.55 -8.50 17.16
CA LEU A 72 -22.55 -9.23 17.94
C LEU A 72 -22.84 -9.11 19.44
N LYS A 73 -23.17 -7.92 19.93
CA LYS A 73 -23.58 -7.72 21.33
C LYS A 73 -24.77 -8.58 21.71
N ASN A 74 -25.81 -8.57 20.87
CA ASN A 74 -27.01 -9.37 21.11
C ASN A 74 -26.73 -10.88 21.04
N LYS A 75 -25.82 -11.32 20.17
CA LYS A 75 -25.48 -12.73 19.99
C LYS A 75 -24.62 -13.29 21.13
N TYR A 76 -23.72 -12.47 21.68
CA TYR A 76 -22.74 -12.89 22.68
C TYR A 76 -23.00 -12.31 24.08
N GLU A 77 -24.13 -11.62 24.27
CA GLU A 77 -24.53 -10.98 25.53
C GLU A 77 -23.46 -10.03 26.10
N LEU A 78 -22.80 -9.25 25.21
CA LEU A 78 -21.73 -8.29 25.53
C LEU A 78 -22.23 -6.86 25.76
#